data_AF-A0A3D5G445-F1
#
_entry.id   AF-A0A3D5G445-F1
#
_cell.length_a   1.000
_cell.length_b   1.000
_cell.length_c   1.000
_cell.angle_alpha   90.00
_cell.angle_beta   90.00
_cell.angle_gamma   90.00
#
_symmetry.space_group_name_H-M   'P 1'
#
loop_
_entity.id
_entity.type
_entity.pdbx_description
1 polymer ?
#
loop_
_entity_poly.entity_id
_entity_poly.type
_entity_poly.pdbx_seq_one_letter_code
_entity_poly.pdbx_strand_id
1 'polypeptide(L)'
;MSEPFSTEISDRICTHMNEDHPSAVVLYAQAFGDKPDATAAQMLAIDANGMDLTAEVNGETLPVRVKFDRTLKDAEDAHHTLIEMVKQARKVAK
;
A
#
# COMPACT_ATOMS: atom_id res chain seq x y z
N MET A 1 -6.45 1.18 23.78
CA MET A 1 -5.80 2.47 23.48
C MET A 1 -5.32 2.35 22.06
N SER A 2 -5.73 3.23 21.15
CA SER A 2 -5.22 3.20 19.77
C SER A 2 -3.73 3.46 19.78
N GLU A 3 -2.96 2.48 19.33
CA GLU A 3 -1.53 2.66 19.09
C GLU A 3 -1.38 3.56 17.86
N PRO A 4 -0.69 4.72 17.99
CA PRO A 4 -0.39 5.56 16.84
C PRO A 4 0.45 4.77 15.84
N PHE A 5 0.47 5.20 14.57
CA PHE A 5 1.36 4.65 13.54
C PHE A 5 2.83 4.84 13.95
N SER A 6 3.32 3.92 14.76
CA SER A 6 4.72 3.76 15.10
C SER A 6 5.39 2.90 14.04
N THR A 7 6.69 3.09 13.86
CA THR A 7 7.50 2.35 12.90
C THR A 7 7.31 0.83 13.01
N GLU A 8 7.16 0.28 14.22
CA GLU A 8 6.93 -1.16 14.45
C GLU A 8 5.61 -1.67 13.85
N ILE A 9 4.53 -0.88 13.97
CA ILE A 9 3.22 -1.24 13.41
C ILE A 9 3.29 -1.17 11.89
N SER A 10 3.90 -0.11 11.36
CA SER A 10 4.08 0.06 9.92
C SER A 10 4.88 -1.08 9.32
N ASP A 11 5.99 -1.47 9.95
CA ASP A 11 6.87 -2.56 9.51
C ASP A 11 6.13 -3.90 9.51
N ARG A 12 5.36 -4.18 10.56
CA ARG A 12 4.54 -5.39 10.67
C ARG A 12 3.46 -5.46 9.58
N ILE A 13 2.78 -4.34 9.29
CA ILE A 13 1.80 -4.26 8.20
C ILE A 13 2.47 -4.45 6.84
N CYS A 14 3.60 -3.78 6.60
CA CYS A 14 4.36 -3.89 5.35
C CYS A 14 4.80 -5.34 5.12
N THR A 15 5.40 -5.97 6.13
CA THR A 15 5.86 -7.36 6.06
C THR A 15 4.69 -8.30 5.74
N HIS A 16 3.58 -8.19 6.47
CA HIS A 16 2.40 -9.02 6.21
C HIS A 16 1.83 -8.80 4.79
N MET A 17 1.71 -7.55 4.34
CA MET A 17 1.20 -7.24 3.01
C MET A 17 2.13 -7.75 1.90
N ASN A 18 3.44 -7.66 2.11
CA ASN A 18 4.43 -8.12 1.13
C ASN A 18 4.50 -9.65 1.07
N GLU A 19 4.35 -10.36 2.19
CA GLU A 19 4.44 -11.82 2.24
C GLU A 19 3.11 -12.51 1.88
N ASP A 20 1.99 -12.03 2.42
CA ASP A 20 0.67 -12.66 2.27
C ASP A 20 -0.06 -12.13 1.02
N HIS A 21 0.17 -10.87 0.66
CA HIS A 21 -0.58 -10.16 -0.38
C HIS A 21 0.28 -9.38 -1.40
N PRO A 22 1.37 -9.94 -1.95
CA PRO A 22 2.23 -9.22 -2.89
C PRO A 22 1.47 -8.72 -4.14
N SER A 23 0.52 -9.50 -4.64
CA SER A 23 -0.32 -9.08 -5.78
C SER A 23 -1.21 -7.87 -5.45
N ALA A 24 -1.61 -7.69 -4.19
CA ALA A 24 -2.38 -6.51 -3.77
C ALA A 24 -1.51 -5.25 -3.77
N VAL A 25 -0.24 -5.38 -3.37
CA VAL A 25 0.72 -4.27 -3.40
C VAL A 25 0.97 -3.79 -4.83
N VAL A 26 1.08 -4.72 -5.78
CA VAL A 26 1.19 -4.40 -7.22
C VAL A 26 -0.05 -3.65 -7.70
N LEU A 27 -1.24 -4.12 -7.34
CA LEU A 27 -2.48 -3.44 -7.69
C LEU A 27 -2.53 -2.00 -7.15
N TYR A 28 -1.97 -1.73 -5.98
CA TYR A 28 -1.88 -0.36 -5.49
C TYR A 28 -0.96 0.51 -6.34
N ALA A 29 0.22 0.01 -6.69
CA ALA A 29 1.13 0.72 -7.59
C ALA A 29 0.47 1.02 -8.94
N GLN A 30 -0.30 0.07 -9.47
CA GLN A 30 -1.00 0.21 -10.75
C GLN A 30 -2.16 1.20 -10.68
N ALA A 31 -3.06 1.03 -9.72
CA ALA A 31 -4.30 1.81 -9.65
C ALA A 31 -4.12 3.19 -8.99
N PHE A 32 -3.29 3.29 -7.95
CA PHE A 32 -3.09 4.53 -7.20
C PHE A 32 -1.71 5.15 -7.40
N GLY A 33 -0.73 4.35 -7.80
CA GLY A 33 0.64 4.80 -8.02
C GLY A 33 0.93 5.36 -9.41
N ASP A 34 -0.06 5.41 -10.30
CA ASP A 34 0.07 5.82 -11.71
C ASP A 34 1.08 4.94 -12.49
N LYS A 35 1.30 3.70 -12.03
CA LYS A 35 2.21 2.73 -12.66
C LYS A 35 1.44 1.50 -13.18
N PRO A 36 0.56 1.63 -14.19
CA PRO A 36 -0.23 0.51 -14.70
C PRO A 36 0.64 -0.66 -15.22
N ASP A 37 1.87 -0.35 -15.64
CA ASP A 37 2.86 -1.30 -16.15
C ASP A 37 3.73 -1.94 -15.04
N ALA A 38 3.38 -1.73 -13.75
CA ALA A 38 4.13 -2.33 -12.65
C ALA A 38 3.99 -3.86 -12.65
N THR A 39 5.12 -4.57 -12.68
CA THR A 39 5.20 -6.04 -12.66
C THR A 39 5.38 -6.59 -11.26
N ALA A 40 6.06 -5.84 -10.38
CA ALA A 40 6.22 -6.15 -8.98
C ALA A 40 6.07 -4.88 -8.14
N ALA A 41 5.73 -5.02 -6.86
CA ALA A 41 5.69 -3.89 -5.94
C ALA A 41 5.87 -4.38 -4.51
N GLN A 42 6.48 -3.53 -3.68
CA GLN A 42 6.71 -3.82 -2.27
C GLN A 42 6.39 -2.61 -1.42
N MET A 43 5.65 -2.83 -0.34
CA MET A 43 5.36 -1.80 0.64
C MET A 43 6.62 -1.54 1.48
N LEU A 44 7.01 -0.27 1.60
CA LEU A 44 8.16 0.17 2.38
C LEU A 44 7.74 0.72 3.74
N ALA A 45 6.72 1.58 3.75
CA ALA A 45 6.22 2.22 4.95
C ALA A 45 4.74 2.57 4.80
N ILE A 46 4.05 2.66 5.93
CA ILE A 46 2.69 3.17 5.99
C ILE A 46 2.58 4.15 7.15
N ASP A 47 1.90 5.26 6.90
CA ASP A 47 1.64 6.32 7.86
C ASP A 47 0.19 6.80 7.77
N ALA A 48 -0.20 7.65 8.72
CA ALA A 48 -1.59 8.08 8.84
C ALA A 48 -2.12 8.82 7.60
N ASN A 49 -1.25 9.38 6.76
CA ASN A 49 -1.64 10.15 5.59
C ASN A 49 -1.43 9.39 4.27
N GLY A 50 -0.72 8.26 4.28
CA GLY A 50 -0.42 7.52 3.06
C GLY A 50 0.45 6.31 3.31
N MET A 51 0.88 5.70 2.22
CA MET A 51 1.82 4.59 2.22
C MET A 51 2.85 4.79 1.14
N ASP A 52 4.10 4.47 1.47
CA ASP A 52 5.22 4.43 0.55
C ASP A 52 5.45 2.98 0.15
N LEU A 53 5.51 2.77 -1.16
CA LEU A 53 5.80 1.48 -1.76
C LEU A 53 6.75 1.67 -2.94
N THR A 54 7.42 0.62 -3.35
CA THR A 54 8.18 0.57 -4.59
C THR A 54 7.40 -0.20 -5.64
N ALA A 55 7.52 0.21 -6.89
CA ALA A 55 6.95 -0.47 -8.03
C ALA A 55 8.06 -0.76 -9.04
N GLU A 56 8.21 -2.02 -9.42
CA GLU A 56 9.09 -2.42 -10.51
C GLU A 56 8.34 -2.29 -11.83
N VAL A 57 8.86 -1.43 -12.70
CA VAL A 57 8.30 -1.16 -14.02
C VAL A 57 9.42 -1.34 -15.04
N ASN A 58 9.26 -2.26 -15.98
CA ASN A 58 10.27 -2.51 -17.02
C ASN A 58 11.68 -2.82 -16.46
N GLY A 59 11.76 -3.44 -15.28
CA GLY A 59 13.01 -3.75 -14.59
C GLY A 59 13.63 -2.59 -13.80
N GLU A 60 12.93 -1.45 -13.70
CA GLU A 60 13.34 -0.31 -12.87
C GLU A 60 12.44 -0.21 -11.63
N THR A 61 13.04 -0.21 -10.45
CA THR A 61 12.33 -0.01 -9.19
C THR A 61 12.12 1.47 -8.92
N LEU A 62 10.87 1.91 -9.00
CA LEU A 62 10.47 3.30 -8.80
C LEU A 62 9.77 3.48 -7.45
N PRO A 63 10.13 4.49 -6.65
CA PRO A 63 9.39 4.82 -5.43
C PRO A 63 8.04 5.44 -5.80
N VAL A 64 6.98 4.97 -5.14
CA VAL A 64 5.60 5.37 -5.34
C VAL A 64 5.00 5.70 -3.97
N ARG A 65 4.46 6.91 -3.82
CA ARG A 65 3.73 7.30 -2.62
C ARG A 65 2.25 7.39 -2.92
N VAL A 66 1.47 6.54 -2.28
CA VAL A 66 0.00 6.57 -2.36
C VAL A 66 -0.53 7.35 -1.16
N LYS A 67 -1.24 8.44 -1.41
CA LYS A 67 -1.89 9.24 -0.36
C LYS A 67 -3.28 8.69 -0.10
N PHE A 68 -3.64 8.61 1.18
CA PHE A 68 -5.01 8.30 1.55
C PHE A 68 -5.88 9.54 1.46
N ASP A 69 -7.13 9.39 1.02
CA ASP A 69 -8.13 10.46 0.99
C ASP A 69 -8.49 10.96 2.40
N ARG A 70 -8.21 10.16 3.42
CA ARG A 70 -8.45 10.49 4.83
C ARG A 70 -7.24 10.15 5.68
N THR A 71 -7.09 10.89 6.78
CA THR A 71 -6.10 10.56 7.81
C THR A 71 -6.57 9.37 8.63
N LEU A 72 -5.79 8.30 8.64
CA LEU A 72 -6.03 7.11 9.44
C LEU A 72 -5.83 7.43 10.92
N LYS A 73 -6.71 6.90 11.77
CA LYS A 73 -6.59 7.09 13.23
C LYS A 73 -5.66 6.09 13.89
N ASP A 74 -5.70 4.84 13.44
CA ASP A 74 -5.04 3.71 14.08
C ASP A 74 -4.78 2.58 13.08
N ALA A 75 -4.02 1.56 13.52
CA ALA A 75 -3.70 0.37 12.73
C ALA A 75 -4.95 -0.36 12.21
N GLU A 76 -6.01 -0.43 13.02
CA GLU A 76 -7.30 -1.04 12.61
C GLU A 76 -7.90 -0.26 11.42
N ASP A 77 -7.95 1.07 11.52
CA ASP A 77 -8.43 1.94 10.46
C ASP A 77 -7.58 1.82 9.17
N ALA A 78 -6.27 1.63 9.32
CA ALA A 78 -5.35 1.30 8.22
C ALA A 78 -5.76 0.01 7.52
N HIS A 79 -5.94 -1.06 8.29
CA HIS A 79 -6.28 -2.37 7.75
C HIS A 79 -7.60 -2.33 6.96
N HIS A 80 -8.63 -1.67 7.52
CA HIS A 80 -9.90 -1.46 6.83
C HIS A 80 -9.72 -0.65 5.53
N THR A 81 -8.95 0.44 5.58
CA THR A 81 -8.71 1.29 4.41
C THR A 81 -7.96 0.54 3.31
N LEU A 82 -6.91 -0.22 3.67
CA LEU A 82 -6.16 -1.05 2.74
C LEU A 82 -7.08 -2.06 2.03
N ILE A 83 -7.92 -2.79 2.76
CA ILE A 83 -8.86 -3.76 2.17
C ILE A 83 -9.78 -3.10 1.14
N GLU A 84 -10.36 -1.94 1.48
CA GLU A 84 -11.24 -1.22 0.57
C GLU A 84 -10.48 -0.73 -0.67
N MET A 85 -9.27 -0.21 -0.50
CA MET A 85 -8.41 0.19 -1.61
C MET A 85 -8.04 -1.00 -2.51
N VAL A 86 -7.77 -2.20 -1.99
CA VAL A 86 -7.51 -3.38 -2.84
C VAL A 86 -8.72 -3.69 -3.69
N LYS A 87 -9.92 -3.66 -3.09
CA LYS A 87 -11.17 -3.93 -3.83
C LYS A 87 -11.39 -2.89 -4.92
N GLN A 88 -11.08 -1.62 -4.67
CA GLN A 88 -11.15 -0.55 -5.66
C GLN A 88 -10.11 -0.77 -6.78
N ALA A 89 -8.85 -1.02 -6.43
CA ALA A 89 -7.79 -1.28 -7.40
C ALA A 89 -8.14 -2.46 -8.33
N ARG A 90 -8.70 -3.54 -7.79
CA ARG A 90 -9.18 -4.70 -8.57
C ARG A 90 -10.30 -4.35 -9.55
N LYS A 91 -11.11 -3.32 -9.28
CA LYS A 91 -12.16 -2.85 -10.20
C LYS A 91 -11.59 -1.99 -11.32
N VAL A 92 -10.52 -1.25 -11.06
CA VAL A 92 -9.87 -0.37 -12.04
C VAL A 92 -8.94 -1.15 -12.97
N ALA A 93 -8.28 -2.20 -12.47
CA ALA A 93 -7.41 -3.07 -13.25
C ALA A 93 -8.13 -4.07 -14.19
N LYS A 94 -9.45 -3.91 -14.39
CA LYS A 94 -10.29 -4.79 -15.22
C LYS A 94 -10.86 -4.03 -16.41
#